data_AF-A0A355YHQ5-F1
#
_entry.id   AF-A0A355YHQ5-F1
#
_cell.length_a   1.000
_cell.length_b   1.000
_cell.length_c   1.000
_cell.angle_alpha   90.00
_cell.angle_beta   90.00
_cell.angle_gamma   90.00
#
_symmetry.space_group_name_H-M   'P 1'
#
loop_
_entity.id
_entity.type
_entity.pdbx_description
1 polymer ?
#
loop_
_entity_poly.entity_id
_entity_poly.type
_entity_poly.pdbx_seq_one_letter_code
_entity_poly.pdbx_strand_id
1 'polypeptide(L)'
;DFTINAMAYNESKGLVDVFDGMGDLRRGIVRCVGNAKERFTEDALRMLRAVRFGAQLGFSLQEDTKEAIVSLHQNLSRVSAERIQAELIKLMVSPHPERIRDAYETGMTGVFLPEFDACMACGQNNPHHIYSVGEHTIHALMKAPADKILRLSVLFHDFGKPAVKTTGADGIDHFHGHQTVSAELA
;
A
#
# COMPACT_ATOMS: atom_id res chain seq x y z
N ASP A 1 12.14 13.19 6.03
CA ASP A 1 11.38 12.84 4.81
C ASP A 1 10.09 13.61 4.73
N PHE A 2 9.24 13.48 5.75
CA PHE A 2 7.94 14.12 5.81
C PHE A 2 7.92 15.20 6.87
N THR A 3 7.10 16.23 6.66
CA THR A 3 6.95 17.41 7.54
C THR A 3 6.59 16.99 8.96
N ILE A 4 5.67 16.04 9.13
CA ILE A 4 5.25 15.47 10.42
C ILE A 4 6.40 14.81 11.21
N ASN A 5 7.49 14.43 10.53
CA ASN A 5 8.69 13.83 11.13
C ASN A 5 9.91 14.75 11.06
N ALA A 6 9.72 16.03 10.68
CA ALA A 6 10.77 17.02 10.50
C ALA A 6 10.65 18.17 11.52
N MET A 7 10.15 17.84 12.70
CA MET A 7 10.12 18.72 13.86
C MET A 7 11.18 18.28 14.86
N ALA A 8 11.75 19.22 15.60
CA ALA A 8 12.74 18.94 16.63
C ALA A 8 12.35 19.64 17.94
N TYR A 9 12.58 18.98 19.07
CA TYR A 9 12.36 19.57 20.39
C TYR A 9 13.70 19.70 21.13
N ASN A 10 13.88 20.81 21.84
CA ASN A 10 14.91 20.93 22.86
C ASN A 10 14.38 21.77 24.03
N GLU A 11 14.95 21.59 25.22
CA GLU A 11 14.47 22.24 26.45
C GLU A 11 14.57 23.78 26.41
N SER A 12 15.53 24.33 25.66
CA SER A 12 15.78 25.78 25.62
C SER A 12 14.86 26.56 24.68
N LYS A 13 14.52 26.00 23.51
CA LYS A 13 13.68 26.64 22.48
C LYS A 13 12.30 26.01 22.36
N GLY A 14 12.06 24.88 23.02
CA GLY A 14 10.85 24.09 22.86
C GLY A 14 10.80 23.39 21.50
N LEU A 15 9.58 23.22 20.99
CA LEU A 15 9.33 22.60 19.69
C LEU A 15 9.65 23.58 18.55
N VAL A 16 10.53 23.15 17.65
CA VAL A 16 10.89 23.85 16.41
C VAL A 16 10.25 23.11 15.24
N ASP A 17 9.36 23.80 14.55
CA ASP A 17 8.65 23.31 13.37
C ASP A 17 8.86 24.26 12.19
N VAL A 18 9.88 23.98 11.38
CA VAL A 18 10.25 24.83 10.22
C VAL A 18 9.38 24.54 9.00
N PHE A 19 8.71 23.38 8.97
CA PHE A 19 8.05 22.87 7.77
C PHE A 19 6.53 22.74 7.93
N ASP A 20 5.94 23.26 9.00
CA ASP A 20 4.51 23.12 9.34
C ASP A 20 4.06 21.66 9.53
N GLY A 21 4.91 20.84 10.17
CA GLY A 21 4.60 19.47 10.57
C GLY A 21 3.43 19.40 11.55
N MET A 22 3.30 20.36 12.47
CA MET A 22 2.15 20.46 13.37
C MET A 22 0.85 20.76 12.63
N GLY A 23 0.91 21.60 11.59
CA GLY A 23 -0.22 21.85 10.71
C GLY A 23 -0.63 20.60 9.94
N ASP A 24 0.33 19.87 9.38
CA ASP A 24 0.06 18.62 8.67
C ASP A 24 -0.49 17.52 9.57
N LEU A 25 -0.03 17.43 10.83
CA LEU A 25 -0.63 16.54 11.84
C LEU A 25 -2.11 16.89 12.08
N ARG A 26 -2.45 18.17 12.22
CA ARG A 26 -3.85 18.61 12.41
C ARG A 26 -4.71 18.37 11.18
N ARG A 27 -4.14 18.51 9.98
CA ARG A 27 -4.84 18.28 8.70
C ARG A 27 -4.92 16.80 8.32
N GLY A 28 -4.15 15.93 8.98
CA GLY A 28 -4.06 14.52 8.64
C GLY A 28 -3.40 14.28 7.28
N ILE A 29 -2.27 14.96 7.01
CA ILE A 29 -1.58 14.95 5.72
C ILE A 29 -0.15 14.41 5.87
N VAL A 30 0.25 13.52 4.97
CA VAL A 30 1.64 13.13 4.73
C VAL A 30 2.18 13.95 3.56
N ARG A 31 3.08 14.90 3.87
CA ARG A 31 3.72 15.79 2.89
C ARG A 31 5.23 15.71 3.01
N CYS A 32 5.93 15.61 1.87
CA CYS A 32 7.39 15.66 1.84
C CYS A 32 7.93 17.02 2.32
N VAL A 33 9.09 17.02 2.96
CA VAL A 33 9.85 18.25 3.17
C VAL A 33 10.52 18.69 1.86
N GLY A 34 10.46 19.99 1.55
CA GLY A 34 11.02 20.51 0.30
C GLY A 34 10.35 19.91 -0.94
N ASN A 35 11.15 19.59 -1.96
CA ASN A 35 10.67 19.03 -3.23
C ASN A 35 10.53 17.49 -3.16
N ALA A 36 9.33 16.96 -3.39
CA ALA A 36 9.07 15.53 -3.30
C ALA A 36 9.87 14.68 -4.30
N LYS A 37 10.06 15.15 -5.55
CA LYS A 37 10.81 14.43 -6.59
C LYS A 37 12.28 14.28 -6.23
N GLU A 38 12.90 15.33 -5.69
CA GLU A 38 14.29 15.28 -5.20
C GLU A 38 14.41 14.26 -4.06
N ARG A 39 13.52 14.33 -3.06
CA ARG A 39 13.52 13.39 -1.92
C ARG A 39 13.37 11.93 -2.36
N PHE A 40 12.53 11.63 -3.35
CA PHE A 40 12.33 10.27 -3.85
C PHE A 40 13.43 9.80 -4.80
N THR A 41 14.10 10.72 -5.49
CA THR A 41 15.27 10.39 -6.32
C THR A 41 16.47 9.98 -5.47
N GLU A 42 16.66 10.64 -4.32
CA GLU A 42 17.70 10.28 -3.34
C GLU A 42 17.50 8.89 -2.71
N ASP A 43 16.25 8.54 -2.37
CA ASP A 43 15.89 7.22 -1.82
C ASP A 43 14.44 6.88 -2.18
N ALA A 44 14.27 5.99 -3.16
CA ALA A 44 12.96 5.58 -3.66
C ALA A 44 12.09 4.90 -2.59
N LEU A 45 12.68 4.29 -1.56
CA LEU A 45 11.91 3.66 -0.46
C LEU A 45 11.02 4.68 0.26
N ARG A 46 11.36 5.98 0.22
CA ARG A 46 10.55 7.03 0.82
C ARG A 46 9.13 7.09 0.24
N MET A 47 8.90 6.69 -1.00
CA MET A 47 7.55 6.60 -1.57
C MET A 47 6.69 5.59 -0.79
N LEU A 48 7.22 4.39 -0.53
CA LEU A 48 6.52 3.37 0.26
C LEU A 48 6.37 3.75 1.73
N ARG A 49 7.35 4.49 2.28
CA ARG A 49 7.21 5.09 3.61
C ARG A 49 6.08 6.12 3.68
N ALA A 50 5.82 6.87 2.60
CA ALA A 50 4.71 7.84 2.55
C ALA A 50 3.37 7.12 2.71
N VAL A 51 3.14 6.09 1.88
CA VAL A 51 1.95 5.23 1.96
C VAL A 51 1.84 4.57 3.32
N ARG A 52 2.93 3.98 3.84
CA ARG A 52 2.93 3.36 5.19
C ARG A 52 2.58 4.38 6.28
N PHE A 53 3.10 5.61 6.25
CA PHE A 53 2.72 6.63 7.24
C PHE A 53 1.25 7.01 7.12
N GLY A 54 0.72 7.10 5.91
CA GLY A 54 -0.72 7.27 5.69
C GLY A 54 -1.52 6.14 6.34
N ALA A 55 -1.07 4.90 6.16
CA ALA A 55 -1.68 3.71 6.74
C ALA A 55 -1.58 3.67 8.29
N GLN A 56 -0.45 4.12 8.84
CA GLN A 56 -0.21 4.13 10.28
C GLN A 56 -1.03 5.18 11.01
N LEU A 57 -1.20 6.36 10.41
CA LEU A 57 -1.81 7.53 11.06
C LEU A 57 -3.24 7.81 10.59
N GLY A 58 -3.71 7.14 9.53
CA GLY A 58 -4.99 7.44 8.90
C GLY A 58 -4.94 8.73 8.07
N PHE A 59 -3.78 9.11 7.56
CA PHE A 59 -3.54 10.39 6.88
C PHE A 59 -3.53 10.26 5.36
N SER A 60 -4.03 11.26 4.63
CA SER A 60 -3.93 11.33 3.17
C SER A 60 -2.54 11.80 2.70
N LEU A 61 -2.16 11.44 1.49
CA LEU A 61 -0.96 12.00 0.85
C LEU A 61 -1.29 13.39 0.29
N GLN A 62 -0.37 14.35 0.46
CA GLN A 62 -0.48 15.64 -0.24
C GLN A 62 -0.30 15.46 -1.76
N GLU A 63 -1.00 16.27 -2.55
CA GLU A 63 -1.08 16.10 -4.02
C GLU A 63 0.30 16.02 -4.69
N ASP A 64 1.18 17.02 -4.51
CA ASP A 64 2.52 16.99 -5.13
C ASP A 64 3.35 15.77 -4.66
N THR A 65 3.13 15.32 -3.43
CA THR A 65 3.75 14.10 -2.91
C THR A 65 3.21 12.86 -3.64
N LYS A 66 1.89 12.77 -3.89
CA LYS A 66 1.26 11.69 -4.67
C LYS A 66 1.71 11.73 -6.13
N GLU A 67 1.71 12.88 -6.78
CA GLU A 67 2.18 13.06 -8.16
C GLU A 67 3.66 12.68 -8.32
N ALA A 68 4.51 13.04 -7.36
CA ALA A 68 5.90 12.64 -7.37
C ALA A 68 6.06 11.12 -7.29
N ILE A 69 5.24 10.43 -6.49
CA ILE A 69 5.21 8.95 -6.46
C ILE A 69 4.82 8.41 -7.83
N VAL A 70 3.71 8.88 -8.42
CA VAL A 70 3.25 8.44 -9.76
C VAL A 70 4.34 8.63 -10.82
N SER A 71 5.13 9.71 -10.74
CA SER A 71 6.20 9.96 -11.71
C SER A 71 7.47 9.12 -11.50
N LEU A 72 7.68 8.57 -10.30
CA LEU A 72 8.96 7.95 -9.91
C LEU A 72 8.84 6.52 -9.38
N HIS A 73 7.63 5.95 -9.25
CA HIS A 73 7.40 4.64 -8.61
C HIS A 73 8.27 3.52 -9.20
N GLN A 74 8.58 3.56 -10.51
CA GLN A 74 9.47 2.61 -11.19
C GLN A 74 10.87 2.52 -10.55
N ASN A 75 11.35 3.57 -9.88
CA ASN A 75 12.62 3.55 -9.16
C ASN A 75 12.62 2.59 -7.96
N LEU A 76 11.46 2.12 -7.50
CA LEU A 76 11.38 1.07 -6.48
C LEU A 76 12.06 -0.24 -6.92
N SER A 77 12.19 -0.49 -8.24
CA SER A 77 12.95 -1.62 -8.79
C SER A 77 14.43 -1.62 -8.39
N ARG A 78 14.96 -0.47 -7.95
CA ARG A 78 16.34 -0.31 -7.46
C ARG A 78 16.48 -0.51 -5.95
N VAL A 79 15.37 -0.67 -5.24
CA VAL A 79 15.33 -0.89 -3.79
C VAL A 79 15.35 -2.39 -3.53
N SER A 80 16.11 -2.82 -2.53
CA SER A 80 16.19 -4.24 -2.19
C SER A 80 14.84 -4.78 -1.70
N ALA A 81 14.58 -6.06 -2.00
CA ALA A 81 13.34 -6.73 -1.64
C ALA A 81 13.10 -6.74 -0.12
N GLU A 82 14.15 -6.84 0.70
CA GLU A 82 14.06 -6.84 2.17
C GLU A 82 13.57 -5.49 2.70
N ARG A 83 14.03 -4.38 2.10
CA ARG A 83 13.60 -3.03 2.47
C ARG A 83 12.14 -2.78 2.07
N ILE A 84 11.75 -3.25 0.89
CA ILE A 84 10.35 -3.20 0.44
C ILE A 84 9.46 -4.04 1.37
N GLN A 85 9.85 -5.29 1.64
CA GLN A 85 9.13 -6.20 2.53
C GLN A 85 8.95 -5.60 3.93
N ALA A 86 10.00 -4.99 4.48
CA ALA A 86 9.94 -4.37 5.79
C ALA A 86 8.88 -3.24 5.86
N GLU A 87 8.74 -2.43 4.81
CA GLU A 87 7.72 -1.38 4.76
C GLU A 87 6.32 -1.94 4.45
N LEU A 88 6.21 -2.95 3.58
CA LEU A 88 4.95 -3.64 3.30
C LEU A 88 4.38 -4.30 4.56
N ILE A 89 5.19 -5.02 5.34
CA ILE A 89 4.75 -5.64 6.60
C ILE A 89 4.20 -4.59 7.56
N LYS A 90 4.92 -3.46 7.73
CA LYS A 90 4.46 -2.37 8.60
C LYS A 90 3.17 -1.73 8.10
N LEU A 91 2.98 -1.63 6.79
CA LEU A 91 1.72 -1.17 6.17
C LEU A 91 0.61 -2.17 6.51
N MET A 92 0.85 -3.47 6.32
CA MET A 92 -0.12 -4.52 6.59
C MET A 92 -0.56 -4.54 8.04
N VAL A 93 0.33 -4.40 9.02
CA VAL A 93 -0.05 -4.43 10.45
C VAL A 93 -0.49 -3.06 11.01
N SER A 94 -0.61 -2.04 10.16
CA SER A 94 -1.04 -0.70 10.58
C SER A 94 -2.55 -0.63 10.89
N PRO A 95 -3.05 0.41 11.57
CA PRO A 95 -4.49 0.57 11.78
C PRO A 95 -5.32 0.68 10.49
N HIS A 96 -4.72 1.13 9.39
CA HIS A 96 -5.39 1.34 8.10
C HIS A 96 -4.74 0.53 6.96
N PRO A 97 -4.82 -0.81 6.98
CA PRO A 97 -4.21 -1.65 5.94
C PRO A 97 -4.83 -1.43 4.55
N GLU A 98 -6.05 -0.90 4.49
CA GLU A 98 -6.74 -0.53 3.25
C GLU A 98 -5.98 0.50 2.41
N ARG A 99 -5.03 1.22 3.02
CA ARG A 99 -4.15 2.18 2.34
C ARG A 99 -3.14 1.53 1.40
N ILE A 100 -3.04 0.20 1.35
CA ILE A 100 -2.36 -0.48 0.23
C ILE A 100 -2.93 -0.04 -1.13
N ARG A 101 -4.19 0.41 -1.15
CA ARG A 101 -4.82 1.07 -2.30
C ARG A 101 -4.02 2.27 -2.81
N ASP A 102 -3.42 3.08 -1.94
CA ASP A 102 -2.61 4.23 -2.37
C ASP A 102 -1.36 3.76 -3.14
N ALA A 103 -0.79 2.61 -2.77
CA ALA A 103 0.34 2.01 -3.50
C ALA A 103 -0.10 1.42 -4.84
N TYR A 104 -1.33 0.91 -4.94
CA TYR A 104 -1.92 0.43 -6.19
C TYR A 104 -2.25 1.58 -7.15
N GLU A 105 -2.99 2.58 -6.69
CA GLU A 105 -3.37 3.74 -7.49
C GLU A 105 -2.17 4.54 -8.01
N THR A 106 -1.05 4.50 -7.29
CA THR A 106 0.19 5.17 -7.73
C THR A 106 1.11 4.27 -8.56
N GLY A 107 0.67 3.06 -8.88
CA GLY A 107 1.40 2.09 -9.69
C GLY A 107 2.58 1.42 -8.99
N MET A 108 2.76 1.65 -7.69
CA MET A 108 3.89 1.11 -6.94
C MET A 108 3.80 -0.42 -6.79
N THR A 109 2.62 -0.96 -6.52
CA THR A 109 2.42 -2.42 -6.37
C THR A 109 2.75 -3.16 -7.65
N GLY A 110 2.50 -2.60 -8.84
CA GLY A 110 2.96 -3.18 -10.10
C GLY A 110 4.48 -3.39 -10.21
N VAL A 111 5.28 -2.72 -9.37
CA VAL A 111 6.75 -2.89 -9.33
C VAL A 111 7.19 -4.00 -8.39
N PHE A 112 6.51 -4.20 -7.25
CA PHE A 112 6.99 -5.08 -6.18
C PHE A 112 5.98 -6.15 -5.68
N LEU A 113 4.72 -6.06 -6.09
CA LEU A 113 3.63 -6.97 -5.73
C LEU A 113 2.61 -7.06 -6.90
N PRO A 114 3.03 -7.42 -8.12
CA PRO A 114 2.17 -7.40 -9.31
C PRO A 114 0.96 -8.35 -9.21
N GLU A 115 1.03 -9.40 -8.39
CA GLU A 115 -0.08 -10.30 -8.10
C GLU A 115 -1.25 -9.56 -7.45
N PHE A 116 -0.98 -8.51 -6.66
CA PHE A 116 -2.01 -7.66 -6.11
C PHE A 116 -2.74 -6.86 -7.19
N ASP A 117 -2.01 -6.32 -8.17
CA ASP A 117 -2.60 -5.61 -9.32
C ASP A 117 -3.50 -6.55 -10.15
N ALA A 118 -3.04 -7.78 -10.37
CA ALA A 118 -3.83 -8.82 -11.04
C ALA A 118 -5.12 -9.12 -10.27
N CYS A 119 -5.07 -9.18 -8.93
CA CYS A 119 -6.25 -9.34 -8.09
C CYS A 119 -7.19 -8.13 -8.17
N MET A 120 -6.67 -6.91 -8.14
CA MET A 120 -7.46 -5.68 -8.26
C MET A 120 -8.22 -5.62 -9.60
N ALA A 121 -7.60 -6.07 -10.69
CA ALA A 121 -8.20 -6.14 -12.02
C ALA A 121 -9.15 -7.35 -12.21
N CYS A 122 -9.07 -8.37 -11.36
CA CYS A 122 -9.85 -9.60 -11.49
C CYS A 122 -11.24 -9.46 -10.88
N GLY A 123 -12.26 -9.19 -11.71
CA GLY A 123 -13.66 -9.32 -11.32
C GLY A 123 -14.06 -10.77 -11.01
N GLN A 124 -15.05 -10.96 -10.16
CA GLN A 124 -15.57 -12.27 -9.74
C GLN A 124 -17.04 -12.45 -10.16
N ASN A 125 -17.34 -12.45 -11.46
CA ASN A 125 -18.72 -12.46 -11.98
C ASN A 125 -19.53 -13.66 -11.44
N ASN A 126 -20.22 -13.43 -10.32
CA ASN A 126 -20.94 -14.44 -9.56
C ASN A 126 -21.97 -13.70 -8.68
N PRO A 127 -23.21 -14.20 -8.54
CA PRO A 127 -24.25 -13.60 -7.71
C PRO A 127 -23.85 -13.28 -6.25
N HIS A 128 -22.83 -13.96 -5.71
CA HIS A 128 -22.40 -13.82 -4.32
C HIS A 128 -21.21 -12.85 -4.13
N HIS A 129 -20.68 -12.26 -5.20
CA HIS A 129 -19.52 -11.37 -5.14
C HIS A 129 -19.83 -10.00 -5.76
N ILE A 130 -19.50 -8.94 -5.02
CA ILE A 130 -19.72 -7.54 -5.42
C ILE A 130 -18.41 -6.77 -5.64
N TYR A 131 -17.28 -7.43 -5.43
CA TYR A 131 -15.94 -6.85 -5.42
C TYR A 131 -15.05 -7.59 -6.42
N SER A 132 -13.99 -6.93 -6.90
CA SER A 132 -12.85 -7.66 -7.48
C SER A 132 -12.14 -8.46 -6.38
N VAL A 133 -11.30 -9.41 -6.79
CA VAL A 133 -10.50 -10.20 -5.84
C VAL A 133 -9.68 -9.28 -4.93
N GLY A 134 -9.05 -8.23 -5.47
CA GLY A 134 -8.25 -7.29 -4.69
C GLY A 134 -9.08 -6.45 -3.71
N GLU A 135 -10.24 -5.95 -4.14
CA GLU A 135 -11.17 -5.22 -3.26
C GLU A 135 -11.67 -6.10 -2.10
N HIS A 136 -12.02 -7.35 -2.40
CA HIS A 136 -12.39 -8.33 -1.39
C HIS A 136 -11.26 -8.53 -0.38
N THR A 137 -10.03 -8.69 -0.84
CA THR A 137 -8.83 -8.82 0.01
C THR A 137 -8.63 -7.60 0.91
N ILE A 138 -8.79 -6.38 0.39
CA ILE A 138 -8.71 -5.15 1.21
C ILE A 138 -9.77 -5.17 2.32
N HIS A 139 -11.02 -5.49 2.00
CA HIS A 139 -12.09 -5.57 3.00
C HIS A 139 -11.82 -6.65 4.07
N ALA A 140 -11.25 -7.79 3.67
CA ALA A 140 -10.83 -8.84 4.59
C ALA A 140 -9.69 -8.36 5.52
N LEU A 141 -8.68 -7.66 4.98
CA LEU A 141 -7.57 -7.09 5.76
C LEU A 141 -8.06 -6.14 6.85
N MET A 142 -9.07 -5.31 6.55
CA MET A 142 -9.66 -4.38 7.53
C MET A 142 -10.35 -5.10 8.70
N LYS A 143 -10.80 -6.35 8.51
CA LYS A 143 -11.45 -7.16 9.54
C LYS A 143 -10.48 -8.10 10.26
N ALA A 144 -9.34 -8.40 9.65
CA ALA A 144 -8.31 -9.24 10.24
C ALA A 144 -7.61 -8.53 11.40
N PRO A 145 -7.31 -9.24 12.51
CA PRO A 145 -6.48 -8.72 13.59
C PRO A 145 -5.16 -8.15 13.06
N ALA A 146 -4.60 -7.14 13.72
CA ALA A 146 -3.31 -6.55 13.37
C ALA A 146 -2.11 -7.45 13.76
N ASP A 147 -2.16 -8.71 13.32
CA ASP A 147 -1.11 -9.69 13.44
C ASP A 147 -0.42 -9.88 12.09
N LYS A 148 0.91 -10.02 12.12
CA LYS A 148 1.72 -10.15 10.91
C LYS A 148 1.34 -11.38 10.09
N ILE A 149 1.23 -12.55 10.75
CA ILE A 149 0.96 -13.81 10.05
C ILE A 149 -0.44 -13.76 9.48
N LEU A 150 -1.44 -13.38 10.29
CA LEU A 150 -2.82 -13.31 9.83
C LEU A 150 -3.02 -12.35 8.66
N ARG A 151 -2.45 -11.13 8.71
CA ARG A 151 -2.66 -10.16 7.63
C ARG A 151 -1.89 -10.49 6.36
N LEU A 152 -0.71 -11.11 6.46
CA LEU A 152 -0.02 -11.61 5.27
C LEU A 152 -0.76 -12.80 4.66
N SER A 153 -1.25 -13.73 5.49
CA SER A 153 -2.09 -14.82 5.00
C SER A 153 -3.34 -14.30 4.28
N VAL A 154 -4.02 -13.28 4.84
CA VAL A 154 -5.18 -12.65 4.19
C VAL A 154 -4.78 -11.91 2.91
N LEU A 155 -3.65 -11.19 2.88
CA LEU A 155 -3.18 -10.53 1.66
C LEU A 155 -2.99 -11.53 0.52
N PHE A 156 -2.41 -12.69 0.80
CA PHE A 156 -2.01 -13.67 -0.22
C PHE A 156 -3.07 -14.73 -0.53
N HIS A 157 -4.11 -14.91 0.29
CA HIS A 157 -4.98 -16.10 0.24
C HIS A 157 -5.64 -16.37 -1.12
N ASP A 158 -5.81 -15.33 -1.93
CA ASP A 158 -6.52 -15.37 -3.21
C ASP A 158 -5.65 -14.95 -4.41
N PHE A 159 -4.33 -14.80 -4.24
CA PHE A 159 -3.40 -14.37 -5.31
C PHE A 159 -3.44 -15.27 -6.56
N GLY A 160 -3.79 -16.54 -6.40
CA GLY A 160 -3.91 -17.50 -7.50
C GLY A 160 -5.19 -17.35 -8.33
N LYS A 161 -6.21 -16.64 -7.86
CA LYS A 161 -7.51 -16.55 -8.56
C LYS A 161 -7.37 -16.00 -9.99
N PRO A 162 -6.66 -14.89 -10.26
CA PRO A 162 -6.50 -14.37 -11.61
C PRO A 162 -5.92 -15.41 -12.60
N ALA A 163 -5.01 -16.27 -12.15
CA ALA A 163 -4.32 -17.24 -13.00
C ALA A 163 -5.18 -18.46 -13.38
N VAL A 164 -6.14 -18.84 -12.54
CA VAL A 164 -6.99 -20.03 -12.74
C VAL A 164 -8.46 -19.68 -13.04
N LYS A 165 -8.73 -18.41 -13.33
CA LYS A 165 -10.06 -17.94 -13.65
C LYS A 165 -10.58 -18.63 -14.91
N THR A 166 -11.75 -19.25 -14.79
CA THR A 166 -12.51 -19.81 -15.90
C THR A 166 -13.94 -19.27 -15.84
N THR A 167 -14.61 -19.12 -16.97
CA THR A 167 -16.00 -18.65 -17.03
C THR A 167 -16.86 -19.73 -17.64
N GLY A 168 -17.89 -20.16 -16.92
CA GLY A 168 -18.86 -21.15 -17.37
C GLY A 168 -19.71 -20.62 -18.54
N ALA A 169 -20.44 -21.52 -19.19
CA ALA A 169 -21.36 -21.15 -20.27
C ALA A 169 -22.53 -20.26 -19.80
N ASP A 170 -22.81 -20.25 -18.50
CA ASP A 170 -23.76 -19.38 -17.81
C ASP A 170 -23.18 -18.00 -17.45
N GLY A 171 -21.91 -17.74 -17.78
CA GLY A 171 -21.22 -16.50 -17.46
C GLY A 171 -20.68 -16.41 -16.04
N ILE A 172 -20.77 -17.49 -15.24
CA ILE A 172 -20.26 -17.51 -13.86
C ILE A 172 -18.76 -17.79 -13.84
N ASP A 173 -18.03 -16.98 -13.08
CA ASP A 173 -16.59 -17.15 -12.88
C ASP A 173 -16.29 -18.23 -11.81
N HIS A 174 -15.38 -19.13 -12.14
CA HIS A 174 -14.86 -20.20 -11.27
C HIS A 174 -13.34 -20.09 -11.11
N PHE A 175 -12.85 -20.49 -9.93
CA PHE A 175 -11.44 -20.36 -9.53
C PHE A 175 -10.89 -21.66 -8.95
N HIS A 176 -11.08 -22.79 -9.65
CA HIS A 176 -10.66 -24.09 -9.13
C HIS A 176 -9.14 -24.18 -8.99
N GLY A 177 -8.66 -24.61 -7.82
CA GLY A 177 -7.23 -24.78 -7.54
C GLY A 177 -6.48 -23.50 -7.17
N HIS A 178 -7.16 -22.35 -7.06
CA HIS A 178 -6.51 -21.07 -6.73
C HIS A 178 -5.72 -21.13 -5.42
N GLN A 179 -6.13 -21.94 -4.44
CA GLN A 179 -5.45 -22.05 -3.15
C GLN A 179 -4.02 -22.60 -3.29
N THR A 180 -3.78 -23.54 -4.22
CA THR A 180 -2.44 -24.09 -4.47
C THR A 180 -1.56 -23.05 -5.15
N VAL A 181 -2.10 -22.37 -6.18
CA VAL A 181 -1.39 -21.31 -6.89
C VAL A 181 -1.09 -20.13 -5.95
N SER A 182 -2.03 -19.77 -5.06
CA SER A 182 -1.82 -18.71 -4.07
C SER A 182 -0.70 -19.06 -3.10
N ALA A 183 -0.58 -20.33 -2.70
CA ALA A 183 0.50 -20.80 -1.84
C ALA A 183 1.87 -20.82 -2.54
N GLU A 184 1.91 -21.06 -3.85
CA GLU A 184 3.17 -21.00 -4.64
C GLU A 184 3.65 -19.57 -4.89
N LEU A 185 2.71 -18.62 -4.99
CA LEU A 185 3.02 -17.19 -5.18
C LEU A 185 3.45 -16.49 -3.88
N ALA A 186 3.06 -17.01 -2.72
CA ALA A 186 3.30 -16.42 -1.40
C ALA A 186 4.69 -16.75 -0.82
#